data_AF-A0A966R9Y9-F1
#
_entry.id   AF-A0A966R9Y9-F1
#
_cell.length_a   1.000
_cell.length_b   1.000
_cell.length_c   1.000
_cell.angle_alpha   90.00
_cell.angle_beta   90.00
_cell.angle_gamma   90.00
#
_symmetry.space_group_name_H-M   'P 1'
#
loop_
_entity.id
_entity.type
_entity.pdbx_description
1 polymer ?
#
loop_
_entity_poly.entity_id
_entity_poly.type
_entity_poly.pdbx_seq_one_letter_code
_entity_poly.pdbx_strand_id
1 'polypeptide(L)'
;MQFVKKARRGDGLELGEHMELVDHIIALAPEGEVVLFTKQVEREGGYAYPAFRKPRGEGAWYVNIGSFIESRFDGQRVSAGAAFCENVWCLVLDDVGTKSKTPTIRPTWIIETSKDNFQWCYVFRLDDQPHKSVYSAAIKAIAAAGYT
;
A
#
# COMPACT_ATOMS: atom_id res chain seq x y z
N MET A 1 -9.39 0.31 7.16
CA MET A 1 -8.36 -0.41 7.95
C MET A 1 -7.19 0.52 8.21
N GLN A 2 -6.79 0.64 9.46
CA GLN A 2 -6.09 1.78 10.08
C GLN A 2 -4.67 2.03 9.59
N PHE A 3 -4.14 3.20 9.97
CA PHE A 3 -2.70 3.51 10.03
C PHE A 3 -1.84 2.29 10.36
N VAL A 4 -0.61 2.32 9.84
CA VAL A 4 0.52 1.58 10.40
C VAL A 4 0.68 1.97 11.88
N LYS A 5 0.02 1.25 12.79
CA LYS A 5 0.20 1.45 14.24
C LYS A 5 1.56 0.90 14.69
N LYS A 6 2.02 -0.18 14.06
CA LYS A 6 3.37 -0.78 14.13
C LYS A 6 3.61 -1.57 12.85
N ALA A 7 4.54 -1.13 12.00
CA ALA A 7 5.05 -1.98 10.92
C ALA A 7 6.36 -2.59 11.39
N ARG A 8 6.48 -3.90 11.23
CA ARG A 8 7.71 -4.63 11.46
C ARG A 8 8.22 -5.16 10.15
N ARG A 9 9.54 -5.18 9.97
CA ARG A 9 10.14 -6.00 8.92
C ARG A 9 9.81 -7.47 9.16
N GLY A 10 9.69 -8.24 8.08
CA GLY A 10 9.43 -9.68 8.17
C GLY A 10 10.53 -10.49 8.88
N ASP A 11 11.69 -9.87 9.13
CA ASP A 11 12.78 -10.42 9.95
C ASP A 11 12.63 -10.13 11.46
N GLY A 12 11.57 -9.42 11.87
CA GLY A 12 11.27 -9.12 13.28
C GLY A 12 11.81 -7.78 13.78
N LEU A 13 12.53 -7.01 12.96
CA LEU A 13 12.98 -5.66 13.32
C LEU A 13 11.81 -4.66 13.21
N GLU A 14 11.60 -3.86 14.24
CA GLU A 14 10.69 -2.71 14.17
C GLU A 14 11.25 -1.69 13.17
N LEU A 15 10.40 -1.16 12.30
CA LEU A 15 10.77 0.01 11.49
C LEU A 15 10.84 1.24 12.41
N GLY A 16 11.69 2.22 12.07
CA GLY A 16 11.86 3.47 12.82
C GLY A 16 10.57 4.30 12.93
N GLU A 17 10.67 5.53 13.45
CA GLU A 17 9.53 6.44 13.60
C GLU A 17 8.68 6.54 12.32
N HIS A 18 7.37 6.82 12.46
CA HIS A 18 6.39 6.81 11.36
C HIS A 18 6.83 7.62 10.13
N MET A 19 7.63 8.68 10.31
CA MET A 19 8.17 9.51 9.24
C MET A 19 9.21 8.78 8.37
N GLU A 20 10.09 7.97 8.97
CA GLU A 20 11.10 7.18 8.25
C GLU A 20 10.47 6.14 7.32
N LEU A 21 9.37 5.51 7.76
CA LEU A 21 8.63 4.56 6.93
C LEU A 21 7.94 5.25 5.75
N VAL A 22 7.32 6.41 5.99
CA VAL A 22 6.66 7.19 4.93
C VAL A 22 7.68 7.60 3.87
N ASP A 23 8.83 8.12 4.28
CA ASP A 23 9.88 8.53 3.34
C ASP A 23 10.48 7.32 2.61
N HIS A 24 10.65 6.18 3.29
CA HIS A 24 11.07 4.94 2.65
C HIS A 24 10.07 4.47 1.58
N ILE A 25 8.76 4.50 1.86
CA ILE A 25 7.72 4.13 0.89
C ILE A 25 7.73 5.07 -0.32
N ILE A 26 7.90 6.37 -0.09
CA ILE A 26 7.96 7.36 -1.18
C ILE A 26 9.14 7.06 -2.11
N ALA A 27 10.28 6.63 -1.56
CA ALA A 27 11.47 6.25 -2.32
C ALA A 27 11.31 4.93 -3.14
N LEU A 28 10.20 4.21 -3.00
CA LEU A 28 9.91 3.01 -3.81
C LEU A 28 9.27 3.33 -5.16
N ALA A 29 8.89 4.59 -5.41
CA ALA A 29 8.39 5.01 -6.71
C ALA A 29 9.54 5.07 -7.73
N PRO A 30 9.36 4.53 -8.96
CA PRO A 30 10.27 4.78 -10.07
C PRO A 30 10.41 6.26 -10.41
N GLU A 31 11.47 6.62 -11.12
CA GLU A 31 11.64 7.97 -11.63
C GLU A 31 10.45 8.37 -12.52
N GLY A 32 9.90 9.57 -12.28
CA GLY A 32 8.71 10.05 -12.99
C GLY A 32 7.38 9.54 -12.43
N GLU A 33 7.41 8.76 -11.34
CA GLU A 33 6.22 8.28 -10.64
C GLU A 33 6.23 8.64 -9.14
N VAL A 34 5.08 8.47 -8.48
CA VAL A 34 4.90 8.76 -7.06
C VAL A 34 3.97 7.74 -6.39
N VAL A 35 4.31 7.34 -5.16
CA VAL A 35 3.37 6.63 -4.27
C VAL A 35 2.46 7.65 -3.57
N LEU A 36 1.15 7.46 -3.67
CA LEU A 36 0.16 8.35 -3.07
C LEU A 36 -0.44 7.77 -1.78
N PHE A 37 -0.73 8.68 -0.85
CA PHE A 37 -1.44 8.40 0.39
C PHE A 37 -2.84 8.99 0.31
N THR A 38 -3.83 8.31 0.89
CA THR A 38 -5.20 8.84 0.99
C THR A 38 -5.62 9.03 2.44
N LYS A 39 -6.36 10.10 2.69
CA LYS A 39 -6.95 10.35 4.01
C LYS A 39 -8.42 9.97 3.97
N GLN A 40 -8.88 9.15 4.91
CA GLN A 40 -10.31 8.94 5.08
C GLN A 40 -10.94 10.18 5.71
N VAL A 41 -11.89 10.77 5.00
CA VAL A 41 -12.64 11.95 5.43
C VAL A 41 -14.12 11.61 5.40
N GLU A 42 -14.80 11.77 6.52
CA GLU A 42 -16.25 11.60 6.60
C GLU A 42 -16.94 12.71 5.80
N ARG A 43 -17.96 12.32 5.03
CA ARG A 43 -18.79 13.19 4.20
C ARG A 43 -20.25 12.77 4.39
N GLU A 44 -21.16 13.64 4.01
CA GLU A 44 -22.58 13.29 3.98
C GLU A 44 -22.79 12.05 3.09
N GLY A 45 -23.31 10.96 3.68
CA GLY A 45 -23.55 9.71 2.98
C GLY A 45 -22.35 8.74 2.88
N GLY A 46 -21.20 9.01 3.51
CA GLY A 46 -20.11 8.03 3.59
C GLY A 46 -18.72 8.61 3.80
N TYR A 47 -17.72 8.03 3.13
CA TYR A 47 -16.31 8.43 3.24
C TYR A 47 -15.74 8.84 1.88
N ALA A 48 -14.93 9.89 1.89
CA ALA A 48 -14.07 10.27 0.78
C ALA A 48 -12.60 9.94 1.09
N TYR A 49 -11.81 9.72 0.05
CA TYR A 49 -10.39 9.36 0.15
C TYR A 49 -9.51 10.27 -0.72
N PRO A 50 -9.44 11.59 -0.45
CA PRO A 50 -8.53 12.50 -1.16
C PRO A 50 -7.08 12.00 -1.11
N ALA A 51 -6.37 12.15 -2.24
CA ALA A 51 -5.00 11.72 -2.40
C ALA A 51 -3.99 12.85 -2.09
N PHE A 52 -2.83 12.46 -1.56
CA PHE A 52 -1.74 13.33 -1.14
C PHE A 52 -0.40 12.64 -1.37
N ARG A 53 0.66 13.44 -1.58
CA ARG A 53 2.03 12.93 -1.69
C ARG A 53 2.61 12.48 -0.35
N LYS A 54 2.16 13.11 0.74
CA LYS A 54 2.55 12.76 2.12
C LYS A 54 1.34 12.85 3.06
N PRO A 55 1.22 11.93 4.03
CA PRO A 55 0.24 12.06 5.10
C PRO A 55 0.54 13.32 5.95
N ARG A 56 -0.51 13.93 6.49
CA ARG A 56 -0.41 15.16 7.30
C ARG A 56 -1.53 15.30 8.32
N GLY A 57 -1.20 15.78 9.50
CA GLY A 57 -2.15 15.91 10.61
C GLY A 57 -2.76 14.57 11.04
N GLU A 58 -3.75 14.65 11.93
CA GLU A 58 -4.36 13.47 12.55
C GLU A 58 -5.45 12.83 11.69
N GLY A 59 -5.89 11.62 12.07
CA GLY A 59 -6.99 10.87 11.43
C GLY A 59 -6.52 9.86 10.39
N ALA A 60 -7.35 8.88 10.03
CA ALA A 60 -6.91 7.68 9.32
C ALA A 60 -6.28 7.94 7.93
N TRP A 61 -5.02 7.54 7.78
CA TRP A 61 -4.25 7.58 6.53
C TRP A 61 -4.00 6.18 5.98
N TYR A 62 -3.94 6.11 4.66
CA TYR A 62 -3.79 4.89 3.87
C TYR A 62 -2.74 5.13 2.80
N VAL A 63 -2.00 4.09 2.43
CA VAL A 63 -1.09 4.13 1.28
C VAL A 63 -1.72 3.37 0.10
N ASN A 64 -1.59 3.92 -1.10
CA ASN A 64 -2.01 3.23 -2.31
C ASN A 64 -0.87 2.32 -2.80
N ILE A 65 -1.20 1.12 -3.27
CA ILE A 65 -0.20 0.15 -3.80
C ILE A 65 0.25 0.48 -5.22
N GLY A 66 -0.51 1.32 -5.94
CA GLY A 66 -0.16 1.81 -7.25
C GLY A 66 0.98 2.83 -7.19
N SER A 67 1.78 2.84 -8.24
CA SER A 67 2.75 3.88 -8.53
C SER A 67 2.18 4.78 -9.64
N PHE A 68 2.12 6.09 -9.38
CA PHE A 68 1.34 7.04 -10.18
C PHE A 68 2.24 7.95 -11.00
N ILE A 69 1.98 8.04 -12.30
CA ILE A 69 2.80 8.77 -13.27
C ILE A 69 2.60 10.27 -13.10
N GLU A 70 3.69 10.96 -12.73
CA GLU A 70 3.66 12.38 -12.37
C GLU A 70 3.24 13.28 -13.53
N SER A 71 3.72 12.97 -14.74
CA SER A 71 3.45 13.75 -15.94
C SER A 71 1.98 13.73 -16.37
N ARG A 72 1.15 12.85 -15.81
CA ARG A 72 -0.29 12.78 -16.10
C ARG A 72 -1.10 13.74 -15.23
N PHE A 73 -0.56 14.27 -14.13
CA PHE A 73 -1.27 15.22 -13.28
C PHE A 73 -1.43 16.60 -13.95
N ASP A 74 -2.50 17.31 -13.61
CA ASP A 74 -2.80 18.65 -14.13
C ASP A 74 -2.03 19.79 -13.41
N GLY A 75 -1.09 19.42 -12.52
CA GLY A 75 -0.30 20.33 -11.71
C GLY A 75 -1.04 20.95 -10.51
N GLN A 76 -2.37 20.87 -10.45
CA GLN A 76 -3.16 21.43 -9.34
C GLN A 76 -3.50 20.37 -8.30
N ARG A 77 -3.75 19.13 -8.72
CA ARG A 77 -4.12 18.04 -7.82
C ARG A 77 -3.50 16.71 -8.25
N VAL A 78 -3.11 15.92 -7.26
CA VAL A 78 -2.76 14.50 -7.47
C VAL A 78 -4.04 13.66 -7.48
N SER A 79 -4.03 12.58 -8.26
CA SER A 79 -5.16 11.66 -8.39
C SER A 79 -4.70 10.23 -8.23
N ALA A 80 -5.36 9.48 -7.35
CA ALA A 80 -5.18 8.04 -7.22
C ALA A 80 -6.05 7.22 -8.22
N GLY A 81 -6.43 7.85 -9.33
CA GLY A 81 -7.27 7.22 -10.36
C GLY A 81 -6.50 6.23 -11.24
N ALA A 82 -7.20 5.22 -11.77
CA ALA A 82 -6.60 4.18 -12.60
C ALA A 82 -5.92 4.68 -13.89
N ALA A 83 -6.33 5.86 -14.40
CA ALA A 83 -5.72 6.52 -15.56
C ALA A 83 -4.31 7.08 -15.26
N PHE A 84 -3.93 7.18 -13.99
CA PHE A 84 -2.65 7.75 -13.56
C PHE A 84 -1.66 6.68 -13.12
N CYS A 85 -2.06 5.41 -13.06
CA CYS A 85 -1.24 4.31 -12.56
C CYS A 85 -1.12 3.24 -13.64
N GLU A 86 0.10 2.76 -13.91
CA GLU A 86 0.35 1.58 -14.74
C GLU A 86 1.04 0.46 -13.98
N ASN A 87 1.84 0.79 -12.96
CA ASN A 87 2.63 -0.16 -12.19
C ASN A 87 2.21 -0.18 -10.71
N VAL A 88 2.56 -1.25 -10.02
CA VAL A 88 2.26 -1.47 -8.60
C VAL A 88 3.57 -1.73 -7.86
N TRP A 89 3.81 -1.04 -6.75
CA TRP A 89 5.10 -1.09 -6.03
C TRP A 89 5.17 -2.19 -4.97
N CYS A 90 4.01 -2.72 -4.53
CA CYS A 90 3.96 -3.85 -3.61
C CYS A 90 2.77 -4.78 -3.83
N LEU A 91 2.91 -6.01 -3.34
CA LEU A 91 1.83 -6.97 -3.13
C LEU A 91 1.42 -6.97 -1.67
N VAL A 92 0.13 -6.87 -1.40
CA VAL A 92 -0.44 -6.92 -0.04
C VAL A 92 -1.36 -8.11 0.05
N LEU A 93 -1.15 -8.94 1.07
CA LEU A 93 -2.03 -10.04 1.44
C LEU A 93 -2.71 -9.70 2.77
N ASP A 94 -4.03 -9.77 2.79
CA ASP A 94 -4.85 -9.41 3.94
C ASP A 94 -5.31 -10.65 4.72
N ASP A 95 -5.86 -10.41 5.91
CA ASP A 95 -6.45 -11.44 6.77
C ASP A 95 -5.52 -12.61 7.17
N VAL A 96 -4.19 -12.41 7.09
CA VAL A 96 -3.21 -13.41 7.53
C VAL A 96 -3.28 -13.55 9.04
N GLY A 97 -3.35 -14.79 9.53
CA GLY A 97 -3.53 -15.11 10.96
C GLY A 97 -4.99 -15.36 11.36
N THR A 98 -5.95 -15.01 10.49
CA THR A 98 -7.39 -15.23 10.75
C THR A 98 -8.06 -16.07 9.66
N LYS A 99 -8.34 -15.50 8.49
CA LYS A 99 -9.10 -16.15 7.40
C LYS A 99 -8.20 -16.73 6.32
N SER A 100 -7.05 -16.10 6.10
CA SER A 100 -6.13 -16.45 5.03
C SER A 100 -5.11 -17.48 5.49
N LYS A 101 -4.71 -18.37 4.57
CA LYS A 101 -3.54 -19.22 4.75
C LYS A 101 -2.31 -18.35 4.94
N THR A 102 -1.39 -18.78 5.80
CA THR A 102 -0.11 -18.12 5.97
C THR A 102 0.82 -18.47 4.81
N PRO A 103 1.32 -17.49 4.04
CA PRO A 103 2.34 -17.74 3.02
C PRO A 103 3.62 -18.31 3.63
N THR A 104 4.29 -19.20 2.91
CA THR A 104 5.60 -19.75 3.35
C THR A 104 6.75 -18.77 3.12
N ILE A 105 6.57 -17.81 2.22
CA ILE A 105 7.53 -16.75 1.94
C ILE A 105 7.32 -15.63 2.96
N ARG A 106 8.41 -15.19 3.60
CA ARG A 106 8.34 -14.07 4.53
C ARG A 106 8.08 -12.75 3.78
N PRO A 107 7.23 -11.87 4.32
CA PRO A 107 6.95 -10.59 3.70
C PRO A 107 8.08 -9.60 3.94
N THR A 108 8.09 -8.50 3.19
CA THR A 108 8.95 -7.37 3.47
C THR A 108 8.55 -6.72 4.78
N TRP A 109 7.25 -6.46 4.97
CA TRP A 109 6.70 -5.92 6.22
C TRP A 109 5.41 -6.61 6.65
N ILE A 110 5.17 -6.61 7.95
CA ILE A 110 3.95 -7.08 8.60
C ILE A 110 3.33 -5.90 9.33
N ILE A 111 2.04 -5.67 9.08
CA ILE A 111 1.23 -4.66 9.75
C ILE A 111 0.12 -5.39 10.49
N GLU A 112 0.08 -5.28 11.82
CA GLU A 112 -1.06 -5.79 12.59
C GLU A 112 -2.22 -4.79 12.48
N THR A 113 -3.34 -5.24 11.92
CA THR A 113 -4.52 -4.41 11.65
C THR A 113 -5.54 -4.48 12.77
N SER A 114 -5.67 -5.65 13.38
CA SER A 114 -6.36 -5.91 14.65
C SER A 114 -5.67 -7.07 15.35
N LYS A 115 -6.02 -7.34 16.61
CA LYS A 115 -5.40 -8.42 17.38
C LYS A 115 -5.38 -9.74 16.58
N ASP A 116 -4.19 -10.28 16.37
CA ASP A 116 -3.93 -11.53 15.65
C ASP A 116 -4.34 -11.51 14.16
N ASN A 117 -4.60 -10.33 13.58
CA ASN A 117 -4.90 -10.13 12.17
C ASN A 117 -3.86 -9.24 11.49
N PHE A 118 -3.30 -9.70 10.38
CA PHE A 118 -2.12 -9.08 9.77
C PHE A 118 -2.29 -8.83 8.28
N GLN A 119 -1.77 -7.69 7.84
CA GLN A 119 -1.44 -7.41 6.45
C GLN A 119 0.03 -7.69 6.20
N TRP A 120 0.30 -8.53 5.20
CA TRP A 120 1.65 -8.90 4.77
C TRP A 120 1.97 -8.19 3.47
N CYS A 121 3.00 -7.33 3.49
CA CYS A 121 3.42 -6.52 2.36
C CYS A 121 4.73 -7.05 1.76
N TYR A 122 4.75 -7.27 0.46
CA TYR A 122 5.93 -7.68 -0.33
C TYR A 122 6.27 -6.58 -1.31
N VAL A 123 7.42 -5.95 -1.12
CA VAL A 123 7.89 -4.88 -2.00
C VAL A 123 8.55 -5.50 -3.23
N PHE A 124 8.12 -5.07 -4.42
CA PHE A 124 8.80 -5.46 -5.65
C PHE A 124 10.11 -4.68 -5.76
N ARG A 125 11.12 -5.30 -6.38
CA ARG A 125 12.31 -4.55 -6.81
C ARG A 125 11.88 -3.49 -7.81
N LEU A 126 12.60 -2.36 -7.85
CA LEU A 126 12.22 -1.21 -8.68
C LEU A 126 12.03 -1.60 -10.16
N ASP A 127 12.95 -2.39 -10.70
CA ASP A 127 12.94 -2.85 -12.10
C ASP A 127 11.93 -4.00 -12.35
N ASP A 128 11.34 -4.56 -11.30
CA ASP A 128 10.44 -5.72 -11.36
C ASP A 128 8.98 -5.35 -11.01
N GLN A 129 8.66 -4.05 -10.86
CA GLN A 129 7.30 -3.62 -10.53
C GLN A 129 6.31 -4.00 -11.65
N PRO A 130 5.32 -4.86 -11.38
CA PRO A 130 4.45 -5.38 -12.41
C PRO A 130 3.45 -4.33 -12.89
N HIS A 131 3.05 -4.46 -14.15
CA HIS A 131 1.90 -3.74 -14.67
C HIS A 131 0.61 -4.11 -13.91
N LYS A 132 -0.28 -3.14 -13.68
CA LYS A 132 -1.50 -3.26 -12.87
C LYS A 132 -2.43 -4.38 -13.31
N SER A 133 -2.46 -4.71 -14.61
CA SER A 133 -3.26 -5.83 -15.13
C SER A 133 -2.68 -7.19 -14.72
N VAL A 134 -1.36 -7.33 -14.74
CA VAL A 134 -0.64 -8.53 -14.29
C VAL A 134 -0.83 -8.69 -12.78
N TYR A 135 -0.66 -7.60 -12.03
CA TYR A 135 -0.95 -7.58 -10.59
C TYR A 135 -2.39 -8.01 -10.30
N SER A 136 -3.36 -7.46 -11.02
CA SER A 136 -4.78 -7.77 -10.85
C SER A 136 -5.10 -9.24 -11.13
N ALA A 137 -4.43 -9.86 -12.10
CA ALA A 137 -4.57 -11.29 -12.37
C ALA A 137 -3.93 -12.12 -11.25
N ALA A 138 -2.73 -11.74 -10.79
CA ALA A 138 -2.01 -12.42 -9.73
C ALA A 138 -2.78 -12.40 -8.40
N ILE A 139 -3.27 -11.24 -7.95
CA ILE A 139 -3.99 -11.13 -6.67
C ILE A 139 -5.28 -11.95 -6.67
N LYS A 140 -5.98 -12.04 -7.81
CA LYS A 140 -7.17 -12.91 -7.95
C LYS A 140 -6.81 -14.39 -7.82
N ALA A 141 -5.71 -14.82 -8.44
CA ALA A 141 -5.24 -16.21 -8.32
C ALA A 141 -4.82 -16.54 -6.89
N ILE A 142 -4.14 -15.62 -6.21
CA ILE A 142 -3.70 -15.76 -4.81
C ILE A 142 -4.91 -15.84 -3.87
N ALA A 143 -5.92 -14.99 -4.06
CA ALA A 143 -7.18 -15.04 -3.32
C ALA A 143 -7.91 -16.38 -3.55
N ALA A 144 -8.01 -16.85 -4.80
CA ALA A 144 -8.61 -18.15 -5.13
C ALA A 144 -7.87 -19.34 -4.48
N ALA A 145 -6.55 -19.20 -4.25
CA ALA A 145 -5.75 -20.18 -3.51
C ALA A 145 -5.92 -20.08 -1.97
N GLY A 146 -6.60 -19.04 -1.48
CA GLY A 146 -6.95 -18.82 -0.08
C GLY A 146 -5.89 -18.08 0.74
N TYR A 147 -5.06 -17.25 0.11
CA TYR A 147 -3.99 -16.50 0.79
C TYR A 147 -4.32 -15.02 1.06
N THR A 148 -5.49 -14.55 0.66
CA THR A 148 -6.04 -13.22 0.97
C THR A 148 -7.54 -13.16 0.71
#